data_AF-A0A3C0QHN9-F1
#
_entry.id   AF-A0A3C0QHN9-F1
#
_cell.length_a   1.000
_cell.length_b   1.000
_cell.length_c   1.000
_cell.angle_alpha   90.00
_cell.angle_beta   90.00
_cell.angle_gamma   90.00
#
_symmetry.space_group_name_H-M   'P 1'
#
loop_
_entity.id
_entity.type
_entity.pdbx_description
1 polymer ?
#
loop_
_entity_poly.entity_id
_entity_poly.type
_entity_poly.pdbx_seq_one_letter_code
_entity_poly.pdbx_strand_id
1 'polypeptide(L)'
;MLNIGPDLLYACSSGLKLSIIMILLPRFVNLLMKGLIPAINDLQSLIRRRVTRRTIYIGLDSIVLVGHPSVIGLSIVVIPLTIYLSTFLPGNNVLPSADLVMIPFLIIWAITLSRGDLFRSFISSMLTIPLVLWITTDMGQFFTNYLVKYEFELVEGYSGVSSISASSNIFFWILLQIIKPIVNLFV
;
A
#
# COMPACT_ATOMS: atom_id res chain seq x y z
N MET A 1 -10.16 31.30 -7.52
CA MET A 1 -9.11 32.12 -6.88
C MET A 1 -8.52 31.28 -5.75
N LEU A 2 -7.22 30.94 -5.82
CA LEU A 2 -6.53 30.17 -4.76
C LEU A 2 -6.62 30.95 -3.45
N ASN A 3 -7.14 30.32 -2.39
CA ASN A 3 -7.29 30.95 -1.09
C ASN A 3 -6.01 30.64 -0.29
N ILE A 4 -4.97 31.43 -0.55
CA ILE A 4 -3.56 31.17 -0.16
C ILE A 4 -3.39 30.91 1.35
N GLY A 5 -4.21 31.51 2.21
CA GLY A 5 -4.15 31.32 3.66
C GLY A 5 -4.52 29.89 4.11
N PRO A 6 -5.78 29.44 3.89
CA PRO A 6 -6.20 28.08 4.26
C PRO A 6 -5.39 26.98 3.56
N ASP A 7 -5.03 27.17 2.29
CA ASP A 7 -4.27 26.18 1.51
C ASP A 7 -2.85 25.97 2.08
N LEU A 8 -2.19 27.05 2.53
CA LEU A 8 -0.88 26.97 3.16
C LEU A 8 -0.93 26.26 4.52
N LEU A 9 -1.97 26.53 5.31
CA LEU A 9 -2.17 25.90 6.62
C LEU A 9 -2.47 24.40 6.44
N TYR A 10 -3.23 24.04 5.40
CA TYR A 10 -3.48 22.66 5.02
C TYR A 10 -2.20 21.94 4.55
N ALA A 11 -1.36 22.60 3.73
CA ALA A 11 -0.09 22.04 3.28
C ALA A 11 0.87 21.78 4.45
N CYS A 12 1.03 22.74 5.37
CA CYS A 12 1.85 22.60 6.56
C CYS A 12 1.36 21.49 7.49
N SER A 13 0.04 21.41 7.73
CA SER A 13 -0.53 20.36 8.59
C SER A 13 -0.38 18.96 7.95
N SER A 14 -0.50 18.86 6.64
CA SER A 14 -0.30 17.62 5.89
C SER A 14 1.18 17.20 5.91
N GLY A 15 2.12 18.12 5.69
CA GLY A 15 3.55 17.86 5.81
C GLY A 15 3.96 17.38 7.21
N LEU A 16 3.36 17.93 8.26
CA LEU A 16 3.59 17.52 9.64
C LEU A 16 3.07 16.10 9.91
N LYS A 17 1.86 15.76 9.43
CA LYS A 17 1.31 14.40 9.53
C LYS A 17 2.22 13.37 8.84
N LEU A 18 2.68 13.68 7.63
CA LEU A 18 3.59 12.82 6.87
C LEU A 18 4.91 12.58 7.59
N SER A 19 5.49 13.64 8.16
CA SER A 19 6.72 13.55 8.95
C SER A 19 6.55 12.63 10.16
N ILE A 20 5.42 12.75 10.86
CA ILE A 20 5.09 11.86 11.99
C ILE A 20 5.02 10.40 11.52
N ILE A 21 4.32 10.13 10.42
CA ILE A 21 4.19 8.77 9.87
C ILE A 21 5.55 8.18 9.51
N MET A 22 6.44 8.96 8.86
CA MET A 22 7.78 8.50 8.47
C MET A 22 8.67 8.17 9.66
N ILE A 23 8.46 8.78 10.82
CA ILE A 23 9.19 8.47 12.07
C ILE A 23 8.56 7.26 12.77
N LEU A 24 7.23 7.21 12.82
CA LEU A 24 6.49 6.20 13.59
C LEU A 24 6.52 4.83 12.89
N LEU A 25 6.32 4.80 11.58
CA LEU A 25 6.13 3.57 10.81
C LEU A 25 7.35 2.62 10.89
N PRO A 26 8.60 3.08 10.69
CA PRO A 26 9.77 2.21 10.84
C PRO A 26 9.95 1.68 12.27
N ARG A 27 9.61 2.50 13.28
CA ARG A 27 9.73 2.11 14.69
C ARG A 27 8.73 1.04 15.07
N PHE A 28 7.48 1.19 14.63
CA PHE A 28 6.42 0.22 14.86
C PHE A 28 6.76 -1.14 14.23
N VAL A 29 7.20 -1.15 12.98
CA VAL A 29 7.61 -2.37 12.27
C VAL A 29 8.76 -3.07 12.98
N ASN A 30 9.78 -2.32 13.40
CA ASN A 30 10.93 -2.89 14.13
C ASN A 30 10.51 -3.51 15.46
N LEU A 31 9.55 -2.90 16.18
CA LEU A 31 9.00 -3.45 17.42
C LEU A 31 8.26 -4.76 17.16
N LEU A 32 7.42 -4.80 16.12
CA LEU A 32 6.72 -6.02 15.71
C LEU A 32 7.70 -7.15 15.37
N MET A 33 8.75 -6.88 14.60
CA MET A 33 9.74 -7.93 14.27
C MET A 33 10.48 -8.45 15.50
N LYS A 34 10.83 -7.58 16.44
CA LYS A 34 11.45 -8.02 17.70
C LYS A 34 10.56 -8.97 18.49
N GLY A 35 9.23 -8.78 18.46
CA GLY A 35 8.27 -9.68 19.10
C GLY A 35 7.96 -10.94 18.29
N LEU A 36 7.95 -10.83 16.96
CA LEU A 36 7.47 -11.90 16.07
C LEU A 36 8.57 -12.92 15.75
N ILE A 37 9.81 -12.50 15.53
CA ILE A 37 10.96 -13.38 15.25
C ILE A 37 11.14 -14.47 16.33
N PRO A 38 11.15 -14.16 17.64
CA PRO A 38 11.29 -15.21 18.66
C PRO A 38 10.11 -16.18 18.64
N ALA A 39 8.87 -15.70 18.47
CA ALA A 39 7.69 -16.56 18.36
C ALA A 39 7.79 -17.51 17.15
N ILE A 40 8.26 -17.03 15.99
CA ILE A 40 8.50 -17.84 14.79
C ILE A 40 9.54 -18.92 15.07
N ASN A 41 10.67 -18.55 15.71
CA ASN A 41 11.75 -19.48 16.02
C ASN A 41 11.30 -20.59 16.99
N ASP A 42 10.51 -20.23 18.00
CA ASP A 42 9.93 -21.19 18.94
C ASP A 42 8.97 -22.14 18.21
N LEU A 43 8.11 -21.62 17.34
CA LEU A 43 7.20 -22.44 16.53
C LEU A 43 7.95 -23.43 15.63
N GLN A 44 9.02 -22.97 14.97
CA GLN A 44 9.88 -23.84 14.16
C GLN A 44 10.56 -24.93 15.01
N SER A 45 11.01 -24.58 16.22
CA SER A 45 11.62 -25.55 17.14
C SER A 45 10.62 -26.62 17.60
N LEU A 46 9.37 -26.22 17.88
CA LEU A 46 8.27 -27.12 18.25
C LEU A 46 7.92 -28.09 17.12
N ILE A 47 7.81 -27.58 15.88
CA ILE A 47 7.52 -28.39 14.70
C ILE A 47 8.67 -29.37 14.43
N ARG A 48 9.94 -28.93 14.53
CA ARG A 48 11.10 -29.82 14.38
C ARG A 48 11.15 -30.92 15.44
N ARG A 49 10.72 -30.63 16.67
CA ARG A 49 10.68 -31.60 17.78
C ARG A 49 9.51 -32.59 17.67
N ARG A 50 8.32 -32.13 17.28
CA ARG A 50 7.09 -32.95 17.29
C ARG A 50 6.69 -33.57 15.96
N VAL A 51 7.03 -32.96 14.82
CA VAL A 51 6.47 -33.35 13.51
C VAL A 51 7.51 -34.01 12.61
N THR A 52 8.64 -33.35 12.33
CA THR A 52 9.64 -33.92 11.40
C THR A 52 11.03 -33.29 11.62
N ARG A 53 12.09 -34.09 11.53
CA ARG A 53 13.49 -33.62 11.56
C ARG A 53 13.97 -32.94 10.26
N ARG A 54 13.13 -32.85 9.24
CA ARG A 54 13.44 -32.24 7.94
C ARG A 54 13.27 -30.73 8.00
N THR A 55 14.01 -30.00 7.16
CA THR A 55 13.88 -28.55 7.02
C THR A 55 12.53 -28.21 6.37
N ILE A 56 11.56 -27.79 7.18
CA ILE A 56 10.27 -27.29 6.71
C ILE A 56 10.37 -25.79 6.52
N TYR A 57 10.02 -25.31 5.33
CA TYR A 57 9.87 -23.89 5.03
C TYR A 57 8.43 -23.49 5.33
N ILE A 58 8.24 -22.68 6.37
CA ILE A 58 6.92 -22.15 6.74
C ILE A 58 6.74 -20.84 5.98
N GLY A 59 5.79 -20.81 5.05
CA GLY A 59 5.35 -19.56 4.44
C GLY A 59 4.76 -18.65 5.52
N LEU A 60 5.39 -17.51 5.73
CA LEU A 60 4.89 -16.48 6.63
C LEU A 60 4.30 -15.33 5.80
N ASP A 61 3.34 -14.62 6.38
CA ASP A 61 2.76 -13.45 5.73
C ASP A 61 3.85 -12.41 5.40
N SER A 62 3.63 -11.67 4.32
CA SER A 62 4.55 -10.65 3.80
C SER A 62 4.84 -9.57 4.86
N ILE A 63 3.97 -9.42 5.87
CA ILE A 63 4.22 -8.54 7.02
C ILE A 63 5.59 -8.78 7.67
N VAL A 64 6.10 -10.02 7.66
CA VAL A 64 7.42 -10.36 8.23
C VAL A 64 8.57 -9.69 7.46
N LEU A 65 8.42 -9.54 6.14
CA LEU A 65 9.43 -8.90 5.29
C LEU A 65 9.47 -7.38 5.46
N VAL A 66 8.43 -6.75 6.01
CA VAL A 66 8.38 -5.29 6.21
C VAL A 66 9.53 -4.82 7.08
N GLY A 67 9.96 -5.63 8.05
CA GLY A 67 11.07 -5.28 8.94
C GLY A 67 12.47 -5.52 8.36
N HIS A 68 12.57 -6.00 7.12
CA HIS A 68 13.87 -6.09 6.46
C HIS A 68 14.45 -4.68 6.23
N PRO A 69 15.73 -4.43 6.58
CA PRO A 69 16.34 -3.09 6.46
C PRO A 69 16.19 -2.46 5.08
N SER A 70 16.27 -3.26 4.00
CA SER A 70 16.08 -2.75 2.64
C SER A 70 14.65 -2.24 2.39
N VAL A 71 13.62 -2.85 3.00
CA VAL A 71 12.22 -2.43 2.87
C VAL A 71 12.00 -1.13 3.61
N ILE A 72 12.49 -1.05 4.84
CA ILE A 72 12.42 0.17 5.64
C ILE A 72 13.16 1.31 4.93
N GLY A 73 14.39 1.08 4.47
CA GLY A 73 15.22 2.07 3.80
C GLY A 73 14.59 2.59 2.50
N LEU A 74 14.04 1.70 1.68
CA LEU A 74 13.37 2.10 0.45
C LEU A 74 12.06 2.85 0.73
N SER A 75 11.27 2.41 1.72
CA SER A 75 10.01 3.04 2.11
C SER A 75 10.19 4.52 2.44
N ILE A 76 11.26 4.88 3.14
CA ILE A 76 11.56 6.27 3.53
C ILE A 76 11.65 7.19 2.30
N VAL A 77 12.21 6.70 1.20
CA VAL A 77 12.35 7.49 -0.03
C VAL A 77 11.08 7.44 -0.89
N VAL A 78 10.45 6.26 -0.96
CA VAL A 78 9.34 6.01 -1.88
C VAL A 78 8.02 6.62 -1.40
N ILE A 79 7.79 6.69 -0.09
CA ILE A 79 6.59 7.31 0.51
C ILE A 79 6.41 8.78 0.06
N PRO A 80 7.35 9.71 0.27
CA PRO A 80 7.20 11.09 -0.18
C PRO A 80 7.15 11.20 -1.70
N LEU A 81 7.90 10.35 -2.41
CA LEU A 81 7.88 10.30 -3.86
C LEU A 81 6.50 9.90 -4.41
N THR A 82 5.77 9.04 -3.71
CA THR A 82 4.42 8.60 -4.11
C THR A 82 3.42 9.74 -4.05
N ILE A 83 3.53 10.63 -3.05
CA ILE A 83 2.67 11.83 -2.93
C ILE A 83 2.96 12.79 -4.07
N TYR A 84 4.24 13.00 -4.35
CA TYR A 84 4.67 13.85 -5.45
C TYR A 84 4.16 13.30 -6.79
N LEU A 85 4.33 12.00 -7.04
CA LEU A 85 3.81 11.32 -8.21
C LEU A 85 2.28 11.44 -8.29
N SER A 86 1.55 11.18 -7.20
CA SER A 86 0.08 11.28 -7.14
C SER A 86 -0.44 12.65 -7.57
N THR A 87 0.30 13.72 -7.26
CA THR A 87 -0.07 15.11 -7.64
C THR A 87 0.21 15.42 -9.12
N PHE A 88 1.27 14.84 -9.68
CA PHE A 88 1.67 15.08 -11.07
C PHE A 88 1.07 14.09 -12.08
N LEU A 89 0.61 12.93 -11.63
CA LEU A 89 0.21 11.84 -12.52
C LEU A 89 -1.13 12.19 -13.22
N PRO A 90 -1.15 12.25 -14.56
CA PRO A 90 -2.39 12.55 -15.29
C PRO A 90 -3.41 11.42 -15.09
N GLY A 91 -4.67 11.81 -14.83
CA GLY A 91 -5.77 10.86 -14.64
C GLY A 91 -5.82 10.19 -13.26
N ASN A 92 -4.96 10.57 -12.31
CA ASN A 92 -5.04 10.11 -10.93
C ASN A 92 -5.97 11.01 -10.11
N ASN A 93 -6.99 10.42 -9.48
CA ASN A 93 -7.89 11.14 -8.56
C ASN A 93 -7.69 10.72 -7.11
N VAL A 94 -6.70 9.86 -6.84
CA VAL A 94 -6.43 9.33 -5.50
C VAL A 94 -5.24 10.03 -4.87
N LEU A 95 -5.51 10.77 -3.79
CA LEU A 95 -4.50 11.30 -2.90
C LEU A 95 -4.28 10.29 -1.76
N PRO A 96 -3.10 9.63 -1.68
CA PRO A 96 -2.86 8.51 -0.76
C PRO A 96 -2.65 8.95 0.70
N SER A 97 -3.25 10.04 1.16
CA SER A 97 -3.00 10.65 2.48
C SER A 97 -3.22 9.70 3.66
N ALA A 98 -4.23 8.83 3.56
CA ALA A 98 -4.54 7.80 4.56
C ALA A 98 -3.80 6.47 4.29
N ASP A 99 -3.45 6.21 3.04
CA ASP A 99 -2.95 4.92 2.57
C ASP A 99 -1.41 4.84 2.49
N LEU A 100 -0.69 5.90 2.84
CA LEU A 100 0.79 5.93 2.87
C LEU A 100 1.41 4.82 3.74
N VAL A 101 0.70 4.38 4.77
CA VAL A 101 1.12 3.30 5.68
C VAL A 101 1.20 1.95 4.95
N MET A 102 0.51 1.81 3.82
CA MET A 102 0.46 0.57 3.03
C MET A 102 1.58 0.48 1.98
N ILE A 103 2.26 1.59 1.67
CA ILE A 103 3.34 1.64 0.67
C ILE A 103 4.49 0.65 0.98
N PRO A 104 4.96 0.49 2.24
CA PRO A 104 5.99 -0.50 2.57
C PRO A 104 5.61 -1.92 2.16
N PHE A 105 4.32 -2.27 2.20
CA PHE A 105 3.83 -3.59 1.79
C PHE A 105 3.86 -3.77 0.27
N LEU A 106 3.54 -2.71 -0.48
CA LEU A 106 3.59 -2.75 -1.95
C LEU A 106 5.02 -2.94 -2.46
N ILE A 107 6.00 -2.29 -1.84
CA ILE A 107 7.40 -2.37 -2.29
C ILE A 107 8.11 -3.67 -1.88
N ILE A 108 7.51 -4.49 -1.00
CA ILE A 108 8.06 -5.83 -0.66
C ILE A 108 8.27 -6.65 -1.92
N TRP A 109 7.32 -6.59 -2.86
CA TRP A 109 7.41 -7.29 -4.13
C TRP A 109 8.65 -6.86 -4.92
N ALA A 110 8.88 -5.55 -5.04
CA ALA A 110 10.04 -5.01 -5.75
C ALA A 110 11.38 -5.43 -5.12
N ILE A 111 11.44 -5.45 -3.78
CA ILE A 111 12.66 -5.79 -3.03
C ILE A 111 12.94 -7.28 -3.04
N THR A 112 11.89 -8.09 -2.93
CA THR A 112 12.00 -9.56 -2.94
C THR A 112 12.47 -10.04 -4.31
N LEU A 113 11.94 -9.47 -5.39
CA LEU A 113 12.41 -9.76 -6.77
C LEU A 113 13.86 -9.32 -6.98
N SER A 114 14.22 -8.16 -6.43
CA SER A 114 15.57 -7.60 -6.52
C SER A 114 16.57 -8.23 -5.55
N ARG A 115 16.16 -9.26 -4.79
CA ARG A 115 17.00 -9.96 -3.79
C ARG A 115 17.67 -9.02 -2.77
N GLY A 116 16.99 -7.91 -2.43
CA GLY A 116 17.49 -6.94 -1.44
C GLY A 116 18.28 -5.74 -2.01
N ASP A 117 18.54 -5.69 -3.32
CA ASP A 117 19.23 -4.55 -3.97
C ASP A 117 18.34 -3.30 -3.97
N LEU A 118 18.74 -2.27 -3.22
CA LEU A 118 17.98 -1.01 -3.09
C LEU A 118 17.78 -0.29 -4.43
N PHE A 119 18.81 -0.22 -5.27
CA PHE A 119 18.75 0.53 -6.53
C PHE A 119 17.78 -0.11 -7.54
N ARG A 120 17.87 -1.44 -7.71
CA ARG A 120 16.95 -2.19 -8.59
C ARG A 120 15.51 -2.11 -8.06
N SER A 121 15.35 -2.23 -6.75
CA SER A 121 14.05 -2.11 -6.10
C SER A 121 13.44 -0.72 -6.30
N PHE A 122 14.23 0.34 -6.19
CA PHE A 122 13.78 1.71 -6.42
C PHE A 122 13.24 1.91 -7.84
N ILE A 123 13.96 1.44 -8.85
CA ILE A 123 13.52 1.53 -10.25
C ILE A 123 12.21 0.75 -10.44
N SER A 124 12.11 -0.45 -9.89
CA SER A 124 10.88 -1.24 -9.95
C SER A 124 9.71 -0.52 -9.25
N SER A 125 9.92 0.03 -8.05
CA SER A 125 8.90 0.77 -7.32
C SER A 125 8.43 2.02 -8.08
N MET A 126 9.34 2.70 -8.76
CA MET A 126 9.03 3.87 -9.60
C MET A 126 8.08 3.54 -10.75
N LEU A 127 8.14 2.31 -11.27
CA LEU A 127 7.22 1.82 -12.30
C LEU A 127 5.92 1.28 -11.71
N THR A 128 5.99 0.57 -10.58
CA THR A 128 4.82 -0.07 -9.97
C THR A 128 3.87 0.95 -9.33
N ILE A 129 4.36 2.02 -8.73
CA ILE A 129 3.52 2.99 -8.02
C ILE A 129 2.55 3.74 -8.94
N PRO A 130 2.97 4.29 -10.09
CA PRO A 130 2.04 4.90 -11.04
C PRO A 130 0.96 3.93 -11.52
N LEU A 131 1.33 2.68 -11.81
CA LEU A 131 0.39 1.64 -12.22
C LEU A 131 -0.66 1.36 -11.13
N VAL A 132 -0.20 1.25 -9.88
CA VAL A 132 -1.07 1.07 -8.73
C VAL A 132 -2.05 2.24 -8.62
N LEU A 133 -1.58 3.49 -8.68
CA LEU A 133 -2.44 4.68 -8.56
C LEU A 133 -3.51 4.76 -9.66
N TRP A 134 -3.17 4.41 -10.90
CA TRP A 134 -4.16 4.35 -11.98
C TRP A 134 -5.22 3.28 -11.75
N ILE A 135 -4.81 2.09 -11.30
CA ILE A 135 -5.74 1.00 -10.97
C ILE A 135 -6.64 1.40 -9.80
N THR A 136 -6.07 2.00 -8.75
CA THR A 136 -6.85 2.49 -7.60
C THR A 136 -7.85 3.55 -8.04
N THR A 137 -7.50 4.42 -8.99
CA THR A 137 -8.42 5.44 -9.50
C THR A 137 -9.62 4.83 -10.24
N ASP A 138 -9.38 3.88 -11.15
CA ASP A 138 -10.47 3.19 -11.89
C ASP A 138 -11.37 2.39 -10.93
N MET A 139 -10.76 1.67 -9.98
CA MET A 139 -11.51 0.91 -8.98
C MET A 139 -12.24 1.79 -7.98
N GLY A 140 -11.68 2.94 -7.60
CA GLY A 140 -12.31 3.90 -6.72
C GLY A 140 -13.64 4.43 -7.28
N GLN A 141 -13.70 4.69 -8.59
CA GLN A 141 -14.96 5.05 -9.25
C GLN A 141 -15.99 3.92 -9.17
N PHE A 142 -15.55 2.67 -9.40
CA PHE A 142 -16.43 1.51 -9.29
C PHE A 142 -17.02 1.34 -7.87
N PHE A 143 -16.17 1.42 -6.84
CA PHE A 143 -16.62 1.33 -5.44
C PHE A 143 -17.54 2.49 -5.04
N THR A 144 -17.22 3.71 -5.47
CA THR A 144 -18.05 4.89 -5.20
C THR A 144 -19.44 4.73 -5.82
N ASN A 145 -19.51 4.32 -7.10
CA ASN A 145 -20.79 4.09 -7.78
C ASN A 145 -21.62 2.99 -7.11
N TYR A 146 -20.96 1.93 -6.61
CA TYR A 146 -21.64 0.88 -5.86
C TYR A 146 -22.17 1.40 -4.51
N LEU A 147 -21.38 2.15 -3.75
CA LEU A 147 -21.78 2.70 -2.45
C LEU A 147 -22.96 3.69 -2.58
N VAL A 148 -22.94 4.55 -3.59
CA VAL A 148 -24.05 5.47 -3.87
C VAL A 148 -25.33 4.71 -4.22
N LYS A 149 -25.24 3.58 -4.92
CA LYS A 149 -26.39 2.72 -5.24
C LYS A 149 -27.05 2.10 -4.01
N TYR A 150 -26.30 1.93 -2.92
CA TYR A 150 -26.80 1.41 -1.63
C TYR A 150 -27.02 2.52 -0.58
N GLU A 151 -27.23 3.76 -1.03
CA GLU A 151 -27.56 4.92 -0.18
C GLU A 151 -26.51 5.22 0.89
N PHE A 152 -25.24 4.91 0.63
CA PHE A 152 -24.17 5.28 1.55
C PHE A 152 -23.84 6.77 1.40
N GLU A 153 -24.01 7.56 2.48
CA GLU A 153 -23.69 8.98 2.48
C GLU A 153 -22.17 9.20 2.34
N LEU A 154 -21.77 9.92 1.30
CA LEU A 154 -20.40 10.36 1.14
C LEU A 154 -20.14 11.56 2.06
N VAL A 155 -18.99 11.56 2.75
CA VAL A 155 -18.58 12.69 3.61
C VAL A 155 -18.46 13.97 2.76
N GLU A 156 -19.07 15.06 3.22
CA GLU A 156 -19.06 16.36 2.53
C GLU A 156 -17.63 16.79 2.15
N GLY A 157 -17.44 17.13 0.86
CA GLY A 157 -16.16 17.59 0.32
C GLY A 157 -15.28 16.51 -0.34
N TYR A 158 -15.69 15.23 -0.34
CA TYR A 158 -14.97 14.17 -1.05
C TYR A 158 -15.72 13.70 -2.31
N SER A 159 -15.02 13.64 -3.44
CA SER A 159 -15.57 13.23 -4.74
C SER A 159 -15.75 11.72 -4.91
N GLY A 160 -15.20 10.91 -4.01
CA GLY A 160 -15.34 9.46 -4.01
C GLY A 160 -14.49 8.79 -2.94
N VAL A 161 -14.74 7.51 -2.69
CA VAL A 161 -14.02 6.69 -1.71
C VAL A 161 -13.22 5.62 -2.44
N SER A 162 -11.94 5.50 -2.10
CA SER A 162 -11.06 4.46 -2.64
C SER A 162 -10.08 4.00 -1.56
N SER A 163 -9.52 2.81 -1.72
CA SER A 163 -8.51 2.27 -0.81
C SER A 163 -7.40 1.61 -1.61
N ILE A 164 -6.15 2.01 -1.39
CA ILE A 164 -5.00 1.41 -2.07
C ILE A 164 -4.82 -0.05 -1.65
N SER A 165 -5.08 -0.41 -0.39
CA SER A 165 -4.90 -1.81 0.06
C SER A 165 -5.93 -2.76 -0.53
N ALA A 166 -7.18 -2.33 -0.70
CA ALA A 166 -8.25 -3.17 -1.24
C ALA A 166 -8.34 -3.12 -2.77
N SER A 167 -8.14 -1.94 -3.37
CA SER A 167 -8.47 -1.68 -4.77
C SER A 167 -7.27 -1.77 -5.73
N SER A 168 -6.04 -1.87 -5.23
CA SER A 168 -4.83 -1.87 -6.08
C SER A 168 -4.38 -3.26 -6.53
N ASN A 169 -5.18 -4.29 -6.28
CA ASN A 169 -4.80 -5.65 -6.66
C ASN A 169 -4.97 -5.82 -8.17
N ILE A 170 -3.85 -5.95 -8.88
CA ILE A 170 -3.81 -6.05 -10.35
C ILE A 170 -4.65 -7.22 -10.87
N PHE A 171 -4.66 -8.34 -10.13
CA PHE A 171 -5.39 -9.55 -10.53
C PHE A 171 -6.89 -9.31 -10.44
N PHE A 172 -7.34 -8.68 -9.34
CA PHE A 172 -8.74 -8.33 -9.16
C PHE A 172 -9.21 -7.30 -10.18
N TRP A 173 -8.37 -6.31 -10.50
CA TRP A 173 -8.67 -5.33 -11.54
C TRP A 173 -8.85 -5.98 -12.91
N ILE A 174 -7.93 -6.86 -13.32
CA ILE A 174 -8.03 -7.60 -14.60
C ILE A 174 -9.30 -8.45 -14.62
N LEU A 175 -9.57 -9.18 -13.54
CA LEU A 175 -10.77 -10.00 -13.43
C LEU A 175 -12.04 -9.14 -13.57
N LEU A 176 -12.08 -7.97 -12.94
CA LEU A 176 -13.19 -7.03 -13.08
C LEU A 176 -13.34 -6.52 -14.51
N GLN A 177 -12.26 -6.22 -15.24
CA GLN A 177 -12.41 -5.78 -16.64
C GLN A 177 -12.92 -6.90 -17.56
N ILE A 178 -12.64 -8.16 -17.23
CA ILE A 178 -13.20 -9.32 -17.93
C ILE A 178 -14.68 -9.52 -17.58
N ILE A 179 -15.06 -9.29 -16.32
CA ILE A 179 -16.42 -9.50 -15.82
C ILE A 179 -17.37 -8.33 -16.15
N LYS A 180 -16.89 -7.08 -16.15
CA LYS A 180 -17.68 -5.88 -16.49
C LYS A 180 -18.54 -6.03 -17.75
N PRO A 181 -18.02 -6.51 -18.91
CA PRO A 181 -18.85 -6.71 -20.10
C PRO A 181 -19.92 -7.79 -19.93
N ILE A 182 -19.70 -8.79 -19.08
CA ILE A 182 -20.67 -9.84 -18.77
C ILE A 182 -21.76 -9.27 -17.85
N VAL A 183 -21.39 -8.51 -16.82
CA VAL A 183 -22.35 -7.93 -15.87
C VAL A 183 -23.25 -6.89 -16.55
N ASN A 184 -22.71 -6.06 -17.45
CA ASN A 184 -23.51 -5.14 -18.28
C ASN A 184 -24.45 -5.85 -19.26
N LEU A 185 -24.33 -7.17 -19.42
CA LEU A 185 -25.23 -7.97 -20.26
C LEU A 185 -26.42 -8.55 -19.46
N PHE A 186 -26.33 -8.56 -18.12
CA PHE A 186 -27.34 -9.06 -17.20
C PHE A 186 -28.06 -7.97 -16.39
N VAL A 187 -27.62 -6.71 -16.52
CA VAL A 187 -28.29 -5.50 -16.00
C VAL A 187 -28.88 -4.74 -17.17
#